data_AF-A0AAU6GKC4-F1
#
_entry.id   AF-A0AAU6GKC4-F1
#
_cell.length_a   1.000
_cell.length_b   1.000
_cell.length_c   1.000
_cell.angle_alpha   90.00
_cell.angle_beta   90.00
_cell.angle_gamma   90.00
#
_symmetry.space_group_name_H-M   'P 1'
#
loop_
_entity.id
_entity.type
_entity.pdbx_description
1 polymer ?
#
loop_
_entity_poly.entity_id
_entity_poly.type
_entity_poly.pdbx_seq_one_letter_code
_entity_poly.pdbx_strand_id
1 'polypeptide(L)' 'MAGLLVDLAADPRALFAEPTVVFPLSPAARALRVSPVIVRTALHRLAEAGLIRFRAEDHPDGSRIAVTLLPPAS' A
#
# COMPACT_ATOMS: atom_id res chain seq x y z
N MET A 1 -24.48 -1.74 -1.58
CA MET A 1 -23.13 -1.23 -1.30
C MET A 1 -22.79 -1.10 0.20
N ALA A 2 -23.54 -1.72 1.12
CA ALA A 2 -23.28 -1.61 2.57
C ALA A 2 -22.54 -2.83 3.18
N GLY A 3 -22.54 -3.99 2.53
CA GLY A 3 -21.91 -5.21 3.07
C GLY A 3 -20.38 -5.20 3.08
N LEU A 4 -19.76 -4.56 2.08
CA LEU A 4 -18.29 -4.52 1.94
C LEU A 4 -17.61 -3.78 3.11
N LEU A 5 -18.25 -2.75 3.65
CA LEU A 5 -17.73 -1.97 4.78
C LEU A 5 -17.88 -2.72 6.12
N VAL A 6 -18.87 -3.62 6.22
CA VAL A 6 -19.12 -4.44 7.41
C VAL A 6 -18.13 -5.61 7.47
N ASP A 7 -17.83 -6.24 6.34
CA ASP A 7 -16.83 -7.32 6.28
C ASP A 7 -15.40 -6.84 6.58
N LEU A 8 -15.07 -5.61 6.19
CA LEU A 8 -13.79 -4.96 6.54
C LEU A 8 -13.59 -4.77 8.06
N ALA A 9 -14.68 -4.59 8.80
CA ALA A 9 -14.65 -4.40 10.24
C ALA A 9 -14.67 -5.73 11.02
N ALA A 10 -15.19 -6.80 10.41
CA ALA A 10 -15.42 -8.08 11.08
C ALA A 10 -14.17 -8.96 11.16
N ASP A 11 -13.34 -9.01 10.11
CA ASP A 11 -12.04 -9.70 10.17
C ASP A 11 -11.09 -9.22 9.04
N PRO A 12 -10.17 -8.28 9.32
CA PRO A 12 -9.21 -7.81 8.32
C PRO A 12 -8.20 -8.90 7.91
N ARG A 13 -8.14 -10.05 8.59
CA ARG A 13 -7.23 -11.15 8.26
C ARG A 13 -7.85 -12.18 7.31
N ALA A 14 -9.17 -12.21 7.17
CA ALA A 14 -9.87 -13.21 6.36
C ALA A 14 -9.89 -12.91 4.85
N LEU A 15 -9.64 -11.66 4.43
CA LEU A 15 -9.73 -11.24 3.02
C LEU A 15 -8.38 -11.03 2.31
N PHE A 16 -7.26 -11.00 3.05
CA PHE A 16 -5.94 -10.76 2.47
C PHE A 16 -5.03 -11.97 2.73
N ALA A 17 -5.24 -13.04 1.96
CA ALA A 17 -4.32 -14.18 1.94
C ALA A 17 -2.87 -13.76 1.60
N GLU A 18 -2.70 -12.63 0.90
CA GLU A 18 -1.44 -11.87 0.82
C GLU A 18 -1.78 -10.38 0.75
N PRO A 19 -1.47 -9.55 1.78
CA PRO A 19 -1.84 -8.13 1.79
C PRO A 19 -0.88 -7.29 0.93
N THR A 20 -0.72 -7.68 -0.33
CA THR A 20 0.08 -6.95 -1.31
C THR A 20 -0.83 -6.09 -2.20
N VAL A 21 -0.63 -4.78 -2.17
CA VAL A 21 -1.33 -3.81 -3.01
C VAL A 21 -0.37 -3.23 -4.02
N VAL A 22 -0.77 -3.19 -5.29
CA VAL A 22 0.01 -2.56 -6.37
C VAL A 22 -0.71 -1.31 -6.86
N PHE A 23 -0.01 -0.20 -6.98
CA PHE A 23 -0.57 1.05 -7.50
C PHE A 23 0.45 1.86 -8.31
N PRO A 24 0.00 2.66 -9.28
CA PRO A 24 0.87 3.59 -10.00
C PRO A 24 1.20 4.81 -9.11
N LEU A 25 2.49 5.15 -9.00
CA LEU A 25 2.96 6.16 -8.04
C LEU A 25 2.40 7.56 -8.33
N SER A 26 2.50 8.02 -9.59
CA SER A 26 2.10 9.38 -9.96
C SER A 26 0.58 9.60 -9.83
N PRO A 27 -0.31 8.70 -10.30
CA PRO A 27 -1.74 8.82 -10.05
C PRO A 27 -2.11 8.75 -8.58
N ALA A 28 -1.47 7.89 -7.78
CA ALA A 28 -1.72 7.81 -6.34
C ALA A 28 -1.32 9.11 -5.63
N ALA A 29 -0.13 9.65 -5.92
CA ALA A 29 0.33 10.92 -5.38
C ALA A 29 -0.61 12.08 -5.75
N ARG A 30 -1.09 12.11 -7.01
CA ARG A 30 -2.08 13.09 -7.48
C ARG A 30 -3.40 12.98 -6.71
N ALA A 31 -3.92 11.77 -6.51
CA ALA A 31 -5.16 11.55 -5.75
C ALA A 31 -5.04 12.03 -4.30
N LEU A 32 -3.85 11.84 -3.70
CA LEU A 32 -3.51 12.31 -2.36
C LEU A 32 -3.13 13.79 -2.31
N ARG A 33 -3.08 14.49 -3.45
CA ARG A 33 -2.65 15.90 -3.60
C ARG A 33 -1.26 16.18 -3.00
N VAL A 34 -0.35 15.21 -3.12
CA VAL A 34 1.04 15.32 -2.67
C VAL A 34 2.02 15.05 -3.81
N SER A 35 3.29 15.41 -3.61
CA SER A 35 4.36 15.02 -4.52
C SER A 35 4.63 13.51 -4.43
N PRO A 36 4.96 12.83 -5.55
CA PRO A 36 5.43 11.44 -5.56
C PRO A 36 6.57 11.15 -4.57
N VAL A 37 7.43 12.14 -4.32
CA VAL A 37 8.52 12.04 -3.33
C VAL A 37 7.95 11.82 -1.93
N ILE A 38 6.88 12.51 -1.55
CA ILE A 38 6.25 12.38 -0.22
C ILE A 38 5.70 10.97 -0.02
N VAL A 39 5.06 10.41 -1.06
CA VAL A 39 4.56 9.03 -1.01
C VAL A 39 5.72 8.04 -0.82
N ARG A 40 6.80 8.18 -1.59
CA ARG A 40 8.00 7.32 -1.42
C ARG A 40 8.61 7.46 -0.04
N THR A 41 8.76 8.68 0.48
CA THR A 41 9.30 8.92 1.82
C THR A 41 8.43 8.28 2.90
N ALA A 42 7.10 8.39 2.79
CA ALA A 42 6.18 7.74 3.73
C ALA A 42 6.33 6.20 3.70
N LEU A 43 6.43 5.61 2.50
CA LEU A 43 6.65 4.16 2.35
C LEU A 43 7.99 3.72 2.94
N HIS A 44 9.07 4.48 2.73
CA HIS A 44 10.36 4.22 3.37
C HIS A 44 10.25 4.21 4.89
N ARG A 45 9.62 5.23 5.49
CA ARG A 45 9.43 5.30 6.95
C ARG A 45 8.62 4.14 7.51
N LEU A 46 7.55 3.73 6.81
CA LEU A 46 6.74 2.57 7.22
C LEU A 46 7.53 1.26 7.11
N ALA A 47 8.42 1.13 6.12
CA ALA A 47 9.28 -0.03 5.97
C ALA A 47 10.38 -0.08 7.05
N GLU A 48 10.99 1.07 7.38
CA GLU A 48 11.94 1.20 8.49
C GLU A 48 11.30 0.84 9.83
N ALA A 49 10.02 1.17 10.02
CA ALA A 49 9.23 0.78 11.18
C ALA A 49 8.83 -0.70 11.18
N GLY A 50 9.20 -1.49 10.16
CA GLY A 50 8.86 -2.91 10.06
C GLY A 50 7.37 -3.18 9.81
N LEU A 51 6.61 -2.19 9.35
CA LEU A 51 5.16 -2.32 9.11
C LEU A 51 4.85 -2.84 7.72
N ILE A 52 5.71 -2.53 6.74
CA ILE A 52 5.53 -2.92 5.35
C ILE A 52 6.84 -3.36 4.71
N ARG A 53 6.74 -4.09 3.60
CA ARG A 53 7.78 -4.13 2.56
C ARG A 53 7.23 -3.48 1.31
N PHE A 54 8.06 -2.80 0.54
CA PHE A 54 7.64 -2.31 -0.76
C PHE A 54 8.75 -2.39 -1.79
N ARG A 55 8.35 -2.47 -3.06
CA ARG A 55 9.25 -2.43 -4.22
C ARG A 55 8.69 -1.46 -5.25
N ALA A 56 9.59 -0.74 -5.91
CA ALA A 56 9.26 0.04 -7.09
C ALA A 56 9.57 -0.80 -8.32
N GLU A 57 8.61 -0.86 -9.24
CA GLU A 57 8.74 -1.54 -10.53
C GLU A 57 8.61 -0.48 -11.63
N ASP A 58 9.54 -0.47 -12.57
CA ASP A 58 9.41 0.33 -13.77
C ASP A 58 8.43 -0.37 -14.72
N HIS A 59 7.35 0.34 -15.05
CA HIS A 59 6.35 -0.10 -16.03
C HIS A 59 6.38 0.87 -17.21
N PRO A 60 6.05 0.43 -18.44
CA PRO A 60 5.96 1.30 -19.61
C PRO A 60 5.04 2.53 -19.42
N ASP A 61 4.08 2.45 -18.50
CA ASP A 61 3.15 3.54 -18.16
C ASP A 61 3.61 4.40 -16.96
N GLY A 62 4.85 4.21 -16.49
CA GLY A 62 5.43 4.88 -15.33
C GLY A 62 5.64 3.96 -14.12
N SER A 63 6.24 4.50 -13.05
CA SER A 63 6.61 3.69 -11.88
C SER A 63 5.38 3.15 -11.13
N ARG A 64 5.37 1.83 -10.89
CA ARG A 64 4.43 1.14 -10.01
C ARG A 64 5.07 0.82 -8.68
N ILE A 65 4.29 0.84 -7.61
CA ILE A 65 4.71 0.44 -6.27
C ILE A 65 3.89 -0.77 -5.87
N ALA A 66 4.57 -1.85 -5.48
CA ALA A 66 3.95 -2.97 -4.77
C ALA A 66 4.27 -2.85 -3.28
N VAL A 67 3.25 -2.86 -2.42
CA VAL A 67 3.36 -2.74 -0.96
C VAL A 67 2.76 -3.98 -0.33
N THR A 68 3.54 -4.69 0.48
CA THR A 68 3.11 -5.84 1.28
C THR A 68 3.06 -5.44 2.75
N LEU A 69 1.92 -5.63 3.42
CA LEU A 69 1.84 -5.45 4.87
C LEU A 69 2.60 -6.57 5.59
N LEU A 70 3.37 -6.22 6.61
CA LEU A 70 4.02 -7.19 7.47
C LEU A 70 3.12 -7.50 8.67
N PRO A 71 3.13 -8.75 9.16
CA PRO A 71 2.46 -9.07 10.41
C PRO A 71 3.09 -8.24 11.54
N PRO A 72 2.30 -7.82 12.55
CA PRO A 72 2.85 -7.17 13.73
C PRO A 72 3.90 -8.09 14.35
N ALA A 73 5.04 -7.53 14.74
CA ALA A 73 6.05 -8.28 15.48
C ALA A 73 5.41 -8.83 16.77
N SER A 74 5.41 -10.16 16.90
CA SER A 74 4.99 -10.87 18.12
C SER A 74 5.92 -10.59 19.29
#